data_AF-A0A1G7IUK8-F1
#
_entry.id   AF-A0A1G7IUK8-F1
#
_cell.length_a   1.000
_cell.length_b   1.000
_cell.length_c   1.000
_cell.angle_alpha   90.00
_cell.angle_beta   90.00
_cell.angle_gamma   90.00
#
_symmetry.space_group_name_H-M   'P 1'
#
loop_
_entity.id
_entity.type
_entity.pdbx_description
1 polymer ?
#
loop_
_entity_poly.entity_id
_entity_poly.type
_entity_poly.pdbx_seq_one_letter_code
_entity_poly.pdbx_strand_id
1 'polypeptide(L)' 'MKCSKLYRILTKDGWYAVSQKGSHVKMRHEKKNGIIIFPNHGSQEMG' A
#
# COMPACT_ATOMS: atom_id res chain seq x y z
N MET A 1 -6.76 -12.46 -0.11
CA MET A 1 -5.42 -12.18 0.49
C MET A 1 -5.57 -11.02 1.44
N LYS A 2 -5.31 -11.21 2.75
CA LYS A 2 -5.47 -10.13 3.73
C LYS A 2 -4.66 -8.89 3.31
N CYS A 3 -5.30 -7.72 3.26
CA CYS A 3 -4.68 -6.43 2.92
C CYS A 3 -3.38 -6.20 3.71
N SER A 4 -3.36 -6.62 4.98
CA SER A 4 -2.19 -6.54 5.86
C SER A 4 -0.96 -7.31 5.37
N LYS A 5 -1.12 -8.40 4.61
CA LYS A 5 0.02 -9.16 4.05
C LYS A 5 0.65 -8.42 2.87
N LEU A 6 -0.16 -7.91 1.94
CA LEU A 6 0.35 -7.16 0.80
C LEU A 6 1.03 -5.86 1.26
N TYR A 7 0.41 -5.15 2.20
CA TYR A 7 1.02 -3.95 2.77
C TYR A 7 2.40 -4.23 3.37
N ARG A 8 2.56 -5.33 4.12
CA ARG A 8 3.85 -5.76 4.67
C ARG A 8 4.88 -6.13 3.61
N ILE A 9 4.46 -6.73 2.49
CA ILE A 9 5.37 -7.06 1.38
C ILE A 9 5.86 -5.76 0.74
N LEU A 10 4.96 -4.84 0.45
CA LEU A 10 5.29 -3.55 -0.16
C LEU A 10 6.23 -2.73 0.73
N THR A 11 5.97 -2.64 2.03
CA THR A 11 6.85 -1.90 2.94
C THR A 11 8.22 -2.54 3.10
N LYS A 12 8.31 -3.88 3.12
CA LYS A 12 9.60 -4.59 3.10
C LYS A 12 10.38 -4.40 1.81
N ASP A 13 9.68 -4.27 0.68
CA ASP A 13 10.27 -3.98 -0.63
C ASP A 13 10.74 -2.52 -0.75
N GLY A 14 10.43 -1.66 0.22
CA GLY A 14 10.86 -0.25 0.24
C GLY A 14 9.79 0.74 -0.22
N TRP A 15 8.55 0.29 -0.41
CA TRP A 15 7.43 1.20 -0.63
C TRP A 15 7.00 1.85 0.68
N TYR A 16 6.85 3.16 0.68
CA TYR A 16 6.42 3.93 1.84
C TYR A 16 5.21 4.80 1.51
N ALA A 17 4.33 5.01 2.49
CA ALA A 17 3.15 5.83 2.35
C ALA A 17 3.53 7.31 2.22
N VAL A 18 2.95 8.00 1.23
CA VAL A 18 3.15 9.45 1.03
C VAL A 18 1.92 10.29 1.33
N SER A 19 0.72 9.73 1.17
CA SER A 19 -0.54 10.40 1.50
C SER A 19 -1.66 9.38 1.58
N GLN A 20 -2.69 9.66 2.38
CA GLN A 20 -3.89 8.82 2.47
C GLN A 20 -5.13 9.67 2.21
N LYS A 21 -6.09 9.11 1.47
CA LYS A 21 -7.45 9.67 1.31
C LYS A 21 -8.46 8.55 1.51
N GLY A 22 -9.26 8.66 2.57
CA GLY A 22 -10.16 7.58 2.99
C GLY A 22 -9.37 6.30 3.28
N SER A 23 -9.83 5.17 2.74
CA SER A 23 -9.14 3.88 2.84
C SER A 23 -7.95 3.74 1.88
N HIS A 24 -7.71 4.67 0.96
CA HIS A 24 -6.66 4.49 -0.05
C HIS A 24 -5.36 5.19 0.36
N VAL A 25 -4.27 4.44 0.36
CA VAL A 25 -2.92 4.89 0.68
C VAL A 25 -2.12 5.01 -0.60
N LYS A 26 -1.61 6.20 -0.89
CA LYS A 26 -0.64 6.43 -1.96
C LYS A 26 0.74 6.04 -1.44
N MET A 27 1.44 5.18 -2.16
CA MET A 27 2.80 4.74 -1.82
C MET A 27 3.77 5.09 -2.94
N ARG A 28 5.01 5.40 -2.55
CA ARG A 28 6.16 5.61 -3.45
C ARG A 28 7.32 4.73 -3.04
N HIS A 29 8.29 4.59 -3.94
CA HIS A 29 9.54 3.89 -3.71
C HIS A 29 10.67 4.75 -4.27
N GLU A 30 11.80 4.84 -3.57
CA GLU A 30 12.89 5.77 -3.94
C GLU A 30 13.53 5.44 -5.30
N LYS A 31 13.74 4.14 -5.58
CA LYS A 31 14.38 3.66 -6.81
C LYS A 31 13.43 3.20 -7.93
N LYS A 32 12.15 2.93 -7.62
CA LYS A 32 11.19 2.36 -8.57
C LYS A 32 10.24 3.46 -8.98
N ASN A 33 10.23 3.77 -10.27
CA ASN A 33 9.33 4.79 -10.82
C ASN A 33 7.89 4.28 -10.79
N GLY A 34 6.99 5.10 -10.29
CA GLY A 34 5.56 4.79 -10.21
C GLY A 34 4.95 5.18 -8.87
N ILE A 35 3.63 5.07 -8.81
CA ILE A 35 2.84 5.31 -7.61
C ILE A 35 1.90 4.13 -7.45
N ILE A 36 1.91 3.52 -6.26
CA ILE A 36 0.92 2.51 -5.89
C ILE A 36 -0.21 3.20 -5.14
N ILE A 37 -1.45 2.93 -5.55
CA ILE A 37 -2.63 3.28 -4.76
C ILE A 37 -3.12 1.99 -4.09
N PHE A 38 -2.81 1.87 -2.80
CA PHE A 38 -3.11 0.69 -2.00
C PHE A 38 -4.45 0.86 -1.26
N PRO A 39 -5.47 0.03 -1.54
CA PRO A 39 -6.75 0.09 -0.82
C PRO A 39 -6.62 -0.59 0.54
N ASN A 40 -6.46 0.22 1.59
CA ASN A 40 -6.33 -0.21 2.98
C ASN A 40 -7.70 -0.26 3.67
N HIS A 41 -8.50 -1.30 3.37
CA HIS A 41 -9.81 -1.55 3.99
C HIS A 41 -9.72 -2.31 5.34
N GLY A 42 -8.55 -2.30 5.99
CA GLY A 42 -8.35 -2.97 7.27
C GLY A 42 -8.49 -4.50 7.18
N SER A 43 -9.47 -5.06 7.89
CA SER A 43 -9.72 -6.51 7.99
C SER A 43 -10.52 -7.09 6.82
N GLN A 44 -11.08 -6.27 5.93
CA GLN A 44 -11.73 -6.75 4.72
C GLN A 44 -10.70 -7.25 3.70
N GLU A 45 -11.01 -8.38 3.06
CA GLU A 45 -10.29 -8.91 1.90
C GLU A 45 -10.25 -7.85 0.78
N MET A 46 -9.18 -7.83 -0.02
CA MET A 46 -9.20 -7.06 -1.28
C MET A 46 -10.15 -7.75 -2.26
N GLY A 47 -11.20 -7.06 -2.68
CA GLY A 47 -12.17 -7.47 -3.69
C GLY A 47 -12.39 -6.36 -4.71
#